data_AF-A0A4R5KWT1-F1
#
_entry.id   AF-A0A4R5KWT1-F1
#
_cell.length_a   1.000
_cell.length_b   1.000
_cell.length_c   1.000
_cell.angle_alpha   90.00
_cell.angle_beta   90.00
_cell.angle_gamma   90.00
#
_symmetry.space_group_name_H-M   'P 1'
#
loop_
_entity.id
_entity.type
_entity.pdbx_description
1 polymer ?
#
loop_
_entity_poly.entity_id
_entity_poly.type
_entity_poly.pdbx_seq_one_letter_code
_entity_poly.pdbx_strand_id
1 'polypeptide(L)'
;MIERENVEANLHYLVAQYSGLVELLLAKKGNDGISRLSKSDMAAHLGISQTAISKRLKKFIHFGLIEKSGIAGYRVIHTDFMETPLGRVFDLLTIIEATPNLSYEQQAKELGVSVHEIEMIYGYLVYLLN
;
A
#
# COMPACT_ATOMS: atom_id res chain seq x y z
N MET A 1 20.55 3.19 -10.99
CA MET A 1 19.59 2.42 -11.81
C MET A 1 19.17 1.08 -11.21
N ILE A 2 20.05 0.32 -10.53
CA ILE A 2 19.69 -0.98 -9.91
C ILE A 2 18.58 -0.87 -8.83
N GLU A 3 18.45 0.27 -8.15
CA GLU A 3 17.47 0.42 -7.06
C GLU A 3 16.02 0.57 -7.57
N ARG A 4 15.80 1.27 -8.68
CA ARG A 4 14.46 1.49 -9.23
C ARG A 4 13.83 0.18 -9.71
N GLU A 5 14.58 -0.60 -10.49
CA GLU A 5 14.12 -1.91 -10.99
C GLU A 5 13.76 -2.87 -9.84
N ASN A 6 14.55 -2.87 -8.76
CA ASN A 6 14.26 -3.69 -7.58
C ASN A 6 13.00 -3.22 -6.85
N VAL A 7 12.82 -1.91 -6.68
CA VAL A 7 11.61 -1.33 -6.07
C VAL A 7 10.37 -1.65 -6.91
N GLU A 8 10.45 -1.50 -8.23
CA GLU A 8 9.38 -1.86 -9.16
C GLU A 8 9.02 -3.35 -9.06
N ALA A 9 10.00 -4.24 -9.09
CA ALA A 9 9.78 -5.68 -8.97
C ALA A 9 9.13 -6.06 -7.62
N ASN A 10 9.61 -5.48 -6.52
CA ASN A 10 9.07 -5.72 -5.19
C ASN A 10 7.66 -5.16 -5.02
N LEU A 11 7.36 -4.00 -5.63
CA LEU A 11 6.00 -3.49 -5.68
C LEU A 11 5.09 -4.38 -6.51
N HIS A 12 5.52 -4.84 -7.69
CA HIS A 12 4.73 -5.76 -8.51
C HIS A 12 4.40 -7.06 -7.77
N TYR A 13 5.38 -7.62 -7.05
CA TYR A 13 5.15 -8.77 -6.19
C TYR A 13 4.14 -8.45 -5.08
N LEU A 14 4.27 -7.29 -4.44
CA LEU A 14 3.35 -6.81 -3.41
C LEU A 14 1.92 -6.71 -3.94
N VAL A 15 1.72 -6.06 -5.09
CA VAL A 15 0.43 -5.91 -5.78
C VAL A 15 -0.17 -7.28 -6.09
N ALA A 16 0.62 -8.18 -6.68
CA ALA A 16 0.17 -9.53 -7.05
C ALA A 16 -0.27 -10.37 -5.83
N GLN A 17 0.42 -10.24 -4.70
CA GLN A 17 0.04 -10.91 -3.46
C GLN A 17 -1.27 -10.39 -2.87
N TYR A 18 -1.67 -9.18 -3.25
CA TYR A 18 -2.66 -8.39 -2.55
C TYR A 18 -3.93 -8.12 -3.35
N SER A 19 -3.85 -8.16 -4.67
CA SER A 19 -5.00 -8.02 -5.58
C SER A 19 -6.14 -8.95 -5.19
N GLY A 20 -5.86 -10.22 -4.92
CA GLY A 20 -6.90 -11.19 -4.56
C GLY A 20 -7.69 -10.84 -3.30
N LEU A 21 -7.08 -10.16 -2.31
CA LEU A 21 -7.82 -9.70 -1.13
C LEU A 21 -8.66 -8.46 -1.43
N VAL A 22 -8.14 -7.50 -2.21
CA VAL A 22 -8.91 -6.32 -2.63
C VAL A 22 -10.11 -6.74 -3.47
N GLU A 23 -9.91 -7.61 -4.46
CA GLU A 23 -10.96 -8.17 -5.31
C GLU A 23 -12.02 -8.90 -4.49
N LEU A 24 -11.62 -9.72 -3.51
CA LEU A 24 -12.55 -10.40 -2.62
C LEU A 24 -13.39 -9.41 -1.80
N LEU A 25 -12.77 -8.37 -1.24
CA LEU A 25 -13.48 -7.35 -0.49
C LEU A 25 -14.48 -6.59 -1.38
N LEU A 26 -14.10 -6.24 -2.61
CA LEU A 26 -14.99 -5.61 -3.59
C LEU A 26 -16.16 -6.51 -4.00
N ALA A 27 -15.88 -7.79 -4.25
CA ALA A 27 -16.88 -8.77 -4.68
C ALA A 27 -17.90 -9.12 -3.57
N LYS A 28 -17.53 -8.93 -2.30
CA LYS A 28 -18.36 -9.25 -1.14
C LYS A 28 -18.81 -8.01 -0.36
N LYS A 29 -18.73 -6.82 -0.96
CA LYS A 29 -19.24 -5.59 -0.34
C LYS A 29 -20.77 -5.58 -0.33
N GLY A 30 -21.34 -5.03 0.74
CA GLY A 30 -22.77 -4.73 0.81
C GLY A 30 -23.14 -3.47 0.03
N ASN A 31 -24.42 -3.12 0.06
CA ASN A 31 -24.94 -1.89 -0.58
C ASN A 31 -24.35 -0.59 -0.01
N ASP A 32 -23.79 -0.64 1.20
CA ASP A 32 -23.09 0.45 1.86
C ASP A 32 -21.60 0.56 1.48
N GLY A 33 -21.13 -0.31 0.58
CA GLY A 33 -19.74 -0.40 0.15
C GLY A 33 -18.81 -1.09 1.15
N ILE A 34 -19.35 -1.70 2.22
CA ILE A 34 -18.56 -2.34 3.27
C ILE A 34 -18.60 -3.86 3.10
N SER A 35 -17.44 -4.49 3.03
CA SER A 35 -17.29 -5.94 3.13
C SER A 35 -17.21 -6.36 4.59
N ARG A 36 -18.02 -7.33 4.98
CA ARG A 36 -18.13 -7.84 6.36
C ARG A 36 -17.63 -9.28 6.50
N LEU A 37 -16.80 -9.73 5.56
CA LEU A 37 -16.21 -11.06 5.63
C LEU A 37 -15.41 -11.23 6.92
N SER A 38 -15.54 -12.41 7.53
CA SER A 38 -14.67 -12.77 8.64
C SER A 38 -13.26 -13.08 8.12
N LYS A 39 -12.25 -13.00 8.99
CA LYS A 39 -10.88 -13.39 8.63
C LYS A 39 -10.77 -14.86 8.26
N SER A 40 -11.60 -15.73 8.85
CA SER A 40 -11.71 -17.15 8.49
C SER A 40 -12.23 -17.33 7.08
N ASP A 41 -13.24 -16.57 6.66
CA ASP A 41 -13.80 -16.68 5.30
C ASP A 41 -12.80 -16.21 4.26
N MET A 42 -12.10 -15.09 4.53
CA MET A 42 -11.04 -14.61 3.64
C MET A 42 -9.88 -15.62 3.54
N ALA A 43 -9.50 -16.23 4.66
CA ALA A 43 -8.44 -17.22 4.73
C ALA A 43 -8.78 -18.47 3.90
N ALA A 44 -10.00 -18.99 4.07
CA ALA A 44 -10.50 -20.13 3.31
C ALA A 44 -10.58 -19.82 1.81
N HIS A 45 -11.05 -18.62 1.44
CA HIS A 45 -11.18 -18.22 0.04
C HIS A 45 -9.82 -18.06 -0.66
N LEU A 46 -8.83 -17.49 0.04
CA LEU A 46 -7.51 -17.20 -0.52
C LEU A 46 -6.49 -18.32 -0.30
N GLY A 47 -6.87 -19.43 0.36
CA GLY A 47 -5.98 -20.56 0.63
C GLY A 47 -4.79 -20.22 1.55
N ILE A 48 -4.94 -19.25 2.46
CA ILE A 48 -3.89 -18.80 3.37
C ILE A 48 -4.37 -18.76 4.83
N SER A 49 -3.45 -18.65 5.79
CA SER A 49 -3.83 -18.63 7.21
C SER A 49 -4.55 -17.34 7.62
N GLN A 50 -5.40 -17.41 8.66
CA GLN A 50 -6.04 -16.22 9.26
C GLN A 50 -5.02 -15.20 9.79
N THR A 51 -3.85 -15.67 10.23
CA THR A 51 -2.74 -14.82 10.64
C THR A 51 -2.16 -14.06 9.44
N ALA A 52 -2.00 -14.72 8.30
CA ALA A 52 -1.59 -14.06 7.06
C ALA A 52 -2.62 -13.01 6.62
N ILE A 53 -3.92 -13.32 6.68
CA ILE A 53 -5.00 -12.34 6.44
C ILE A 53 -4.89 -11.13 7.38
N SER A 54 -4.71 -11.37 8.69
CA SER A 54 -4.57 -10.28 9.67
C SER A 54 -3.38 -9.38 9.35
N LYS A 55 -2.24 -9.96 8.97
CA LYS A 55 -1.04 -9.19 8.57
C LYS A 55 -1.30 -8.40 7.28
N ARG A 56 -1.96 -9.00 6.28
CA ARG A 56 -2.31 -8.32 5.02
C ARG A 56 -3.27 -7.15 5.24
N LEU A 57 -4.35 -7.35 6.00
CA LEU A 57 -5.30 -6.30 6.33
C LEU A 57 -4.63 -5.12 7.04
N LYS A 58 -3.74 -5.40 8.02
CA LYS A 58 -2.97 -4.34 8.69
C LYS A 58 -2.11 -3.55 7.71
N LYS A 59 -1.43 -4.23 6.78
CA LYS A 59 -0.63 -3.59 5.73
C LYS A 59 -1.50 -2.76 4.78
N PHE A 60 -2.68 -3.25 4.38
CA PHE A 60 -3.54 -2.51 3.43
C PHE A 60 -4.10 -1.25 4.07
N ILE A 61 -4.44 -1.31 5.36
CA ILE A 61 -4.84 -0.13 6.12
C ILE A 61 -3.67 0.86 6.20
N HIS A 62 -2.47 0.36 6.50
CA HIS A 62 -1.28 1.20 6.57
C HIS A 62 -0.97 1.88 5.24
N PHE A 63 -1.11 1.16 4.12
CA PHE A 63 -0.96 1.70 2.77
C PHE A 63 -2.17 2.52 2.29
N GLY A 64 -3.25 2.64 3.07
CA GLY A 64 -4.43 3.41 2.66
C GLY A 64 -5.29 2.76 1.57
N LEU A 65 -5.05 1.50 1.21
CA LEU A 65 -5.86 0.78 0.21
C LEU A 65 -7.26 0.47 0.73
N ILE A 66 -7.35 0.19 2.03
CA ILE A 66 -8.62 -0.10 2.70
C ILE A 66 -8.69 0.67 4.01
N GLU A 67 -9.91 0.94 4.46
CA GLU A 67 -10.16 1.42 5.81
C GLU A 67 -10.95 0.37 6.60
N LYS A 68 -10.80 0.41 7.92
CA LYS A 68 -11.63 -0.40 8.82
C LYS A 68 -12.91 0.35 9.14
N SER A 69 -14.05 -0.30 8.91
CA SER A 69 -15.38 0.23 9.24
C SER A 69 -16.02 -0.62 10.34
N GLY A 70 -16.05 -0.09 11.57
CA GLY A 70 -16.56 -0.80 12.74
C GLY A 70 -15.68 -1.99 13.19
N ILE A 71 -16.31 -3.00 13.78
CA ILE A 71 -15.58 -4.13 14.43
C ILE A 71 -14.95 -5.07 13.39
N ALA A 72 -15.67 -5.38 12.31
CA ALA A 72 -15.27 -6.40 11.32
C ALA A 72 -15.54 -6.00 9.86
N GLY A 73 -15.87 -4.72 9.60
CA GLY A 73 -16.08 -4.22 8.25
C GLY A 73 -14.80 -3.64 7.65
N TYR A 74 -14.64 -3.79 6.34
CA TYR A 74 -13.58 -3.15 5.56
C TYR A 74 -14.18 -2.49 4.32
N ARG A 75 -13.74 -1.28 4.02
CA ARG A 75 -14.07 -0.56 2.78
C ARG A 75 -12.79 -0.40 1.97
N VAL A 76 -12.87 -0.67 0.67
CA VAL A 76 -11.77 -0.41 -0.27
C VAL A 76 -11.81 1.08 -0.64
N ILE A 77 -10.69 1.77 -0.44
CA ILE A 77 -10.50 3.18 -0.77
C ILE A 77 -9.84 3.30 -2.14
N HIS A 78 -8.74 2.59 -2.34
CA HIS A 78 -7.99 2.56 -3.59
C HIS A 78 -7.86 1.13 -4.09
N THR A 79 -8.08 0.94 -5.39
CA THR A 79 -7.81 -0.34 -6.08
C THR A 79 -6.45 -0.34 -6.75
N ASP A 80 -5.92 0.84 -7.07
CA ASP A 80 -4.59 1.03 -7.61
C ASP A 80 -3.62 1.40 -6.47
N PHE A 81 -2.52 0.66 -6.36
CA PHE A 81 -1.46 0.92 -5.39
C PHE A 81 -0.71 2.21 -5.71
N MET A 82 -0.72 2.66 -6.97
CA MET A 82 -0.11 3.92 -7.38
C MET A 82 -0.87 5.13 -6.84
N GLU A 83 -2.14 4.97 -6.48
CA GLU A 83 -2.93 6.01 -5.80
C GLU A 83 -2.65 6.10 -4.29
N THR A 84 -1.80 5.22 -3.77
CA THR A 84 -1.42 5.18 -2.36
C THR A 84 -0.09 5.88 -2.11
N PRO A 85 0.33 6.09 -0.84
CA PRO A 85 1.68 6.55 -0.53
C PRO A 85 2.81 5.69 -1.13
N LEU A 86 2.55 4.45 -1.56
CA LEU A 86 3.52 3.64 -2.30
C LEU A 86 3.81 4.21 -3.70
N GLY A 87 2.82 4.78 -4.38
CA GLY A 87 3.03 5.46 -5.66
C GLY A 87 3.99 6.63 -5.54
N ARG A 88 3.95 7.35 -4.41
CA ARG A 88 4.85 8.47 -4.11
C ARG A 88 6.32 8.06 -3.95
N VAL A 89 6.61 6.78 -3.75
CA VAL A 89 7.99 6.27 -3.74
C VAL A 89 8.66 6.47 -5.11
N PHE A 90 7.92 6.32 -6.21
CA PHE A 90 8.49 6.54 -7.55
C PHE A 90 8.73 8.02 -7.85
N ASP A 91 7.82 8.89 -7.39
CA ASP A 91 8.02 10.33 -7.49
C ASP A 91 9.30 10.73 -6.73
N LEU A 92 9.50 10.19 -5.51
CA LEU A 92 10.71 10.40 -4.73
C LEU A 92 11.97 9.87 -5.42
N LEU A 93 11.94 8.64 -5.96
CA LEU A 93 13.08 8.08 -6.70
C LEU A 93 13.46 8.96 -7.89
N THR A 94 12.46 9.47 -8.62
CA THR A 94 12.69 10.37 -9.76
C THR A 94 13.40 11.66 -9.33
N ILE A 95 13.03 12.22 -8.18
CA ILE A 95 13.66 13.41 -7.62
C ILE A 95 15.10 13.12 -7.17
N ILE A 96 15.33 12.00 -6.47
CA ILE A 96 16.66 11.60 -6.02
C ILE A 96 17.60 11.36 -7.22
N GLU A 97 17.11 10.73 -8.28
CA GLU A 97 17.90 10.48 -9.50
C GLU A 97 18.22 11.79 -10.25
N ALA A 98 17.25 12.70 -10.35
CA ALA A 98 17.44 13.98 -11.02
C ALA A 98 18.31 14.95 -10.21
N THR A 99 18.22 14.94 -8.88
CA THR A 99 18.90 15.90 -8.01
C THR A 99 19.28 15.24 -6.67
N PRO A 100 20.36 14.44 -6.63
CA PRO A 100 20.66 13.55 -5.51
C PRO A 100 21.04 14.26 -4.19
N ASN A 101 21.32 15.56 -4.25
CA ASN A 101 21.80 16.35 -3.12
C ASN A 101 20.72 17.20 -2.44
N LEU A 102 19.44 16.98 -2.75
CA LEU A 102 18.35 17.70 -2.09
C LEU A 102 18.17 17.24 -0.64
N SER A 103 17.99 18.20 0.27
CA SER A 103 17.57 17.91 1.65
C SER A 103 16.13 17.37 1.68
N TYR A 104 15.71 16.74 2.78
CA TYR A 104 14.35 16.24 2.93
C TYR A 104 13.29 17.35 2.81
N GLU A 105 13.58 18.56 3.28
CA GLU A 105 12.70 19.71 3.13
C GLU A 105 12.55 20.13 1.66
N GLN A 106 13.64 20.07 0.90
CA GLN A 106 13.62 20.39 -0.52
C GLN A 106 12.86 19.32 -1.32
N GLN A 107 13.06 18.04 -1.01
CA GLN A 107 12.31 16.94 -1.62
C GLN A 107 10.82 17.03 -1.29
N ALA A 108 10.46 17.34 -0.04
CA ALA A 108 9.08 17.56 0.39
C ALA A 108 8.42 18.67 -0.43
N LYS A 109 9.14 19.78 -0.61
CA LYS A 109 8.69 20.92 -1.41
C LYS A 109 8.42 20.51 -2.87
N GLU A 110 9.32 19.77 -3.51
CA GLU A 110 9.13 19.36 -4.90
C GLU A 110 8.02 18.33 -5.09
N LEU A 111 7.76 17.52 -4.07
CA LEU A 111 6.62 16.59 -4.06
C LEU A 111 5.30 17.25 -3.66
N GLY A 112 5.33 18.50 -3.19
CA GLY A 112 4.15 19.18 -2.67
C GLY A 112 3.55 18.52 -1.42
N VAL A 113 4.40 17.90 -0.59
CA VAL A 113 4.02 17.20 0.64
C VAL A 113 4.72 17.79 1.86
N SER A 114 4.29 17.40 3.06
CA SER A 114 4.99 17.74 4.29
C SER A 114 6.27 16.93 4.48
N VAL A 115 7.20 17.42 5.31
CA VAL A 115 8.41 16.67 5.71
C VAL A 115 8.04 15.34 6.37
N HIS A 116 6.98 15.32 7.17
CA HIS A 116 6.50 14.09 7.80
C HIS A 116 6.03 13.05 6.76
N GLU A 117 5.36 13.49 5.69
CA GLU A 117 5.00 12.61 4.57
C GLU A 117 6.23 12.10 3.84
N ILE A 118 7.29 12.90 3.70
CA ILE A 118 8.58 12.42 3.16
C ILE A 118 9.18 11.32 4.01
N GLU A 119 9.21 11.48 5.33
CA GLU A 119 9.69 10.43 6.24
C GLU A 119 8.89 9.13 6.07
N MET A 120 7.57 9.22 5.91
CA MET A 120 6.73 8.06 5.62
C MET A 120 7.07 7.43 4.27
N ILE A 121 7.26 8.23 3.21
CA ILE A 121 7.63 7.74 1.87
C ILE A 121 8.98 7.02 1.90
N TYR A 122 9.98 7.56 2.62
CA TYR A 122 11.25 6.87 2.85
C TYR A 122 11.07 5.56 3.62
N GLY A 123 10.19 5.54 4.62
CA GLY A 123 9.82 4.30 5.31
C GLY A 123 9.29 3.23 4.34
N TYR A 124 8.48 3.61 3.36
CA TYR A 124 7.99 2.71 2.32
C TYR A 124 9.09 2.29 1.33
N LEU A 125 9.99 3.20 0.94
CA LEU A 125 11.13 2.86 0.10
C LEU A 125 12.01 1.81 0.77
N VAL A 126 12.33 1.99 2.06
CA VAL A 126 13.09 1.00 2.85
C VAL A 126 12.34 -0.33 2.93
N TYR A 127 11.01 -0.29 3.12
CA TYR A 127 10.19 -1.51 3.12
C TYR A 127 10.22 -2.24 1.77
N LEU A 128 10.28 -1.53 0.64
CA LEU A 128 10.34 -2.12 -0.70
C LEU A 128 11.74 -2.62 -1.07
N LEU A 129 12.78 -2.25 -0.32
CA LEU A 129 14.16 -2.68 -0.54
C LEU A 129 14.58 -3.87 0.35
N ASN A 130 13.79 -4.23 1.37
CA ASN A 130 14.05 -5.33 2.31
C ASN A 130 13.09 -6.51 2.11
#